data_AF-A0A972RAQ8-F1
#
_entry.id   AF-A0A972RAQ8-F1
#
_cell.length_a   1.000
_cell.length_b   1.000
_cell.length_c   1.000
_cell.angle_alpha   90.00
_cell.angle_beta   90.00
_cell.angle_gamma   90.00
#
_symmetry.space_group_name_H-M   'P 1'
#
loop_
_entity.id
_entity.type
_entity.pdbx_description
1 polymer ?
#
loop_
_entity_poly.entity_id
_entity_poly.type
_entity_poly.pdbx_seq_one_letter_code
_entity_poly.pdbx_strand_id
1 'polypeptide(L)'
;MAFIRGNPLALAKDIAEGYISVNPLFFKKFRDSDYHELYHNLIKVQKIVRAEAPPLTDHRGVRQRNMRLQRLNTSLMVLKYHCKKLKIFLV
;
A
#
# COMPACT_ATOMS: atom_id res chain seq x y z
N MET A 1 -9.22 -18.69 6.66
CA MET A 1 -9.25 -18.32 5.22
C MET A 1 -8.89 -16.83 5.09
N ALA A 2 -7.88 -16.47 4.29
CA ALA A 2 -7.31 -15.10 4.18
C ALA A 2 -8.30 -14.15 3.51
N PHE A 3 -8.36 -12.88 3.93
CA PHE A 3 -9.21 -11.89 3.27
C PHE A 3 -8.62 -11.46 1.93
N ILE A 4 -7.29 -11.46 1.81
CA ILE A 4 -6.61 -11.25 0.54
C ILE A 4 -6.62 -12.57 -0.24
N ARG A 5 -7.81 -13.03 -0.66
CA ARG A 5 -7.92 -14.11 -1.66
C ARG A 5 -7.77 -13.48 -3.04
N GLY A 6 -6.69 -13.81 -3.75
CA GLY A 6 -6.48 -13.37 -5.13
C GLY A 6 -5.05 -12.91 -5.37
N ASN A 7 -4.89 -11.66 -5.79
CA ASN A 7 -3.60 -11.08 -6.17
C ASN A 7 -3.24 -9.89 -5.25
N PRO A 8 -2.49 -10.11 -4.15
CA PRO A 8 -2.08 -9.06 -3.23
C PRO A 8 -1.30 -7.91 -3.89
N LEU A 9 -0.57 -8.20 -4.97
CA LEU A 9 0.13 -7.19 -5.75
C LEU A 9 -0.86 -6.30 -6.51
N ALA A 10 -1.94 -6.86 -7.06
CA ALA A 10 -2.99 -6.09 -7.70
C ALA A 10 -3.67 -5.15 -6.68
N LEU A 11 -3.99 -5.65 -5.49
CA LEU A 11 -4.53 -4.84 -4.41
C LEU A 11 -3.60 -3.66 -4.05
N ALA A 12 -2.29 -3.90 -3.92
CA ALA A 12 -1.33 -2.83 -3.64
C ALA A 12 -1.24 -1.80 -4.79
N LYS A 13 -1.40 -2.23 -6.04
CA LYS A 13 -1.49 -1.33 -7.20
C LYS A 13 -2.79 -0.52 -7.17
N ASP A 14 -3.91 -1.14 -6.86
CA ASP A 14 -5.20 -0.47 -6.76
C ASP A 14 -5.20 0.62 -5.68
N ILE A 15 -4.50 0.37 -4.57
CA ILE A 15 -4.25 1.37 -3.52
C ILE A 15 -3.37 2.51 -4.05
N ALA A 16 -2.31 2.22 -4.80
CA ALA A 16 -1.46 3.23 -5.39
C ALA A 16 -2.25 4.13 -6.37
N GLU A 17 -3.06 3.53 -7.24
CA GLU A 17 -3.88 4.25 -8.22
C GLU A 17 -5.08 4.96 -7.57
N GLY A 18 -5.45 4.59 -6.35
CA GLY A 18 -6.49 5.25 -5.56
C GLY A 18 -7.88 4.65 -5.72
N TYR A 19 -8.00 3.46 -6.31
CA TYR A 19 -9.25 2.70 -6.37
C TYR A 19 -9.66 2.16 -5.00
N ILE A 20 -8.68 1.94 -4.12
CA ILE A 20 -8.91 1.42 -2.76
C ILE A 20 -8.22 2.35 -1.75
N SER A 21 -8.93 2.71 -0.69
CA SER A 21 -8.41 3.51 0.42
C SER A 21 -8.22 2.63 1.65
N VAL A 22 -7.03 2.73 2.28
CA VAL A 22 -6.68 1.98 3.48
C VAL A 22 -7.08 2.77 4.73
N ASN A 23 -8.01 2.23 5.50
CA ASN A 23 -8.52 2.80 6.74
C ASN A 23 -8.73 1.68 7.79
N PRO A 24 -9.04 1.98 9.07
CA PRO A 24 -9.23 0.93 10.07
C PRO A 24 -10.33 -0.09 9.73
N LEU A 25 -11.43 0.32 9.06
CA LEU A 25 -12.51 -0.59 8.68
C LEU A 25 -12.07 -1.61 7.62
N PHE A 26 -11.11 -1.23 6.77
CA PHE A 26 -10.51 -2.11 5.76
C PHE A 26 -9.90 -3.37 6.39
N PHE A 27 -9.36 -3.26 7.61
CA PHE A 27 -8.71 -4.39 8.30
C PHE A 27 -9.67 -5.31 9.05
N LYS A 28 -10.98 -5.02 9.09
CA LYS A 28 -11.95 -5.77 9.92
C LYS A 28 -11.99 -7.28 9.64
N LYS A 29 -11.63 -7.69 8.43
CA LYS A 29 -11.61 -9.09 7.99
C LYS A 29 -10.20 -9.70 7.89
N PHE A 30 -9.16 -8.93 8.21
CA PHE A 30 -7.77 -9.37 8.08
C PHE A 30 -7.41 -10.35 9.19
N ARG A 31 -6.65 -11.38 8.83
CA ARG A 31 -5.89 -12.24 9.74
C ARG A 31 -4.44 -11.81 9.75
N ASP A 32 -3.66 -12.31 10.71
CA ASP A 32 -2.24 -11.97 10.88
C ASP A 32 -1.44 -12.08 9.57
N SER A 33 -1.64 -13.15 8.81
CA SER A 33 -0.99 -13.37 7.51
C SER A 33 -1.32 -12.28 6.47
N ASP A 34 -2.55 -11.76 6.47
CA ASP A 34 -3.01 -10.73 5.52
C ASP A 34 -2.26 -9.39 5.74
N TYR A 35 -1.90 -9.07 6.99
CA TYR A 35 -1.15 -7.86 7.30
C TYR A 35 0.26 -7.89 6.74
N HIS A 36 0.96 -9.01 6.90
CA HIS A 36 2.31 -9.20 6.35
C HIS A 36 2.28 -9.18 4.82
N GLU A 37 1.33 -9.89 4.23
CA GLU A 37 1.20 -9.97 2.78
C GLU A 37 0.91 -8.59 2.16
N LEU A 38 -0.01 -7.82 2.74
CA LEU A 38 -0.27 -6.45 2.30
C LEU A 38 0.96 -5.55 2.50
N TYR A 39 1.64 -5.65 3.65
CA TYR A 39 2.82 -4.85 3.97
C TYR A 39 3.93 -5.03 2.92
N HIS A 40 4.29 -6.27 2.61
CA HIS A 40 5.33 -6.58 1.62
C HIS A 40 4.95 -6.08 0.23
N ASN A 41 3.70 -6.25 -0.18
CA ASN A 41 3.24 -5.81 -1.51
C ASN A 41 3.17 -4.28 -1.61
N LEU A 42 2.75 -3.57 -0.56
CA LEU A 42 2.80 -2.10 -0.52
C LEU A 42 4.25 -1.58 -0.64
N ILE A 43 5.21 -2.20 0.07
CA ILE A 43 6.63 -1.84 -0.06
C ILE A 43 7.14 -2.12 -1.48
N LYS A 44 6.79 -3.26 -2.06
CA LYS A 44 7.19 -3.64 -3.42
C LYS A 44 6.69 -2.61 -4.43
N VAL A 45 5.41 -2.24 -4.39
CA VAL A 45 4.84 -1.22 -5.28
C VAL A 45 5.46 0.15 -5.02
N GLN A 46 5.69 0.52 -3.76
CA GLN A 46 6.36 1.78 -3.41
C GLN A 46 7.77 1.87 -4.00
N LYS A 47 8.55 0.79 -3.98
CA LYS A 47 9.87 0.73 -4.62
C LYS A 47 9.77 0.92 -6.14
N ILE A 48 8.80 0.26 -6.78
CA ILE A 48 8.54 0.40 -8.23
C ILE A 48 8.20 1.86 -8.56
N VAL A 49 7.23 2.47 -7.85
CA VAL A 49 6.82 3.86 -8.08
C VAL A 49 7.97 4.84 -7.81
N ARG A 50 8.83 4.57 -6.82
CA ARG A 50 10.03 5.39 -6.59
C ARG A 50 11.03 5.30 -7.74
N ALA A 51 11.17 4.13 -8.35
CA ALA A 51 12.06 3.90 -9.49
C ALA A 51 11.54 4.51 -10.80
N GLU A 52 10.25 4.87 -10.87
CA GLU A 52 9.75 5.69 -11.97
C GLU A 52 10.47 7.05 -11.98
N ALA A 53 11.15 7.35 -13.08
CA ALA A 53 11.86 8.61 -13.30
C ALA A 53 11.24 9.35 -14.49
N PRO A 54 10.04 9.93 -14.34
CA PRO A 54 9.46 10.76 -15.39
C PRO A 54 10.39 11.95 -15.68
N PRO A 55 10.52 12.38 -16.95
CA PRO A 55 11.29 13.57 -17.31
C PRO A 55 10.82 14.79 -16.50
N LEU A 56 11.75 15.68 -16.12
CA LEU A 56 11.42 16.87 -15.32
C LEU A 56 10.48 17.84 -16.02
N THR A 57 10.46 17.80 -17.36
CA THR A 57 9.55 18.57 -18.21
C THR A 57 8.12 18.01 -18.19
N ASP A 58 7.92 16.76 -17.77
CA ASP A 58 6.61 16.14 -17.60
C ASP A 58 6.07 16.38 -16.18
N HIS A 59 5.59 17.59 -15.95
CA HIS A 59 4.96 17.96 -14.67
C HIS A 59 3.78 17.07 -14.29
N ARG A 60 3.05 16.53 -15.28
CA ARG A 60 1.89 15.64 -15.03
C ARG A 60 2.36 14.28 -14.52
N GLY A 61 3.36 13.68 -15.18
CA GLY A 61 3.97 12.42 -14.76
C GLY A 61 4.60 12.52 -13.36
N VAL A 62 5.32 13.61 -13.07
CA VAL A 62 5.89 13.87 -11.75
C VAL A 62 4.79 13.96 -10.68
N ARG A 63 3.72 14.72 -10.95
CA ARG A 63 2.58 14.84 -10.03
C ARG A 63 1.90 13.50 -9.78
N GLN A 64 1.66 12.72 -10.83
CA GLN A 64 1.00 11.42 -10.71
C GLN A 64 1.82 10.43 -9.87
N ARG A 65 3.13 10.35 -10.12
CA ARG A 65 4.04 9.57 -9.27
C ARG A 65 3.98 9.99 -7.80
N ASN A 66 4.01 11.30 -7.54
CA ASN A 66 3.97 11.82 -6.17
C ASN A 66 2.64 11.50 -5.46
N MET A 67 1.51 11.57 -6.16
CA MET A 67 0.21 11.17 -5.61
C MET A 67 0.19 9.67 -5.26
N ARG A 68 0.71 8.81 -6.13
CA ARG A 68 0.82 7.36 -5.87
C ARG A 68 1.71 7.07 -4.65
N LEU A 69 2.86 7.75 -4.55
CA LEU A 69 3.73 7.64 -3.37
C LEU A 69 3.05 8.10 -2.08
N GLN A 70 2.31 9.22 -2.13
CA GLN A 70 1.58 9.72 -0.98
C GLN A 70 0.57 8.69 -0.47
N ARG A 71 -0.24 8.10 -1.36
CA ARG A 71 -1.22 7.06 -0.99
C ARG A 71 -0.55 5.84 -0.39
N LEU A 72 0.54 5.36 -0.97
CA LEU A 72 1.30 4.23 -0.45
C LEU A 72 1.89 4.52 0.93
N ASN A 73 2.45 5.72 1.14
CA ASN A 73 2.99 6.15 2.42
C ASN A 73 1.91 6.19 3.50
N THR A 74 0.76 6.83 3.21
CA THR A 74 -0.37 6.91 4.13
C THR A 74 -0.91 5.51 4.45
N SER A 75 -1.03 4.65 3.45
CA SER A 75 -1.50 3.26 3.64
C SER A 75 -0.56 2.46 4.54
N LEU A 76 0.76 2.57 4.33
CA LEU A 76 1.76 1.93 5.19
C LEU A 76 1.72 2.48 6.62
N MET A 77 1.49 3.78 6.80
CA MET A 77 1.37 4.39 8.12
C MET A 77 0.15 3.83 8.87
N VAL A 78 -1.03 3.82 8.22
CA VAL A 78 -2.28 3.31 8.79
C VAL A 78 -2.15 1.82 9.14
N LEU A 79 -1.56 1.03 8.23
CA LEU A 79 -1.29 -0.40 8.44
C LEU A 79 -0.38 -0.63 9.66
N LYS A 80 0.78 0.05 9.71
CA LYS A 80 1.73 -0.08 10.82
C LYS A 80 1.12 0.33 12.16
N TYR A 81 0.35 1.42 12.17
CA TYR A 81 -0.36 1.86 13.37
C TYR A 81 -1.37 0.82 13.85
N HIS A 82 -2.13 0.22 12.93
CA HIS A 82 -3.09 -0.83 13.25
C HIS A 82 -2.39 -2.09 13.79
N CYS A 83 -1.33 -2.57 13.12
CA CYS A 83 -0.56 -3.72 13.57
C CYS A 83 0.08 -3.49 14.95
N LYS A 84 0.59 -2.28 15.22
CA LYS A 84 1.11 -1.91 16.54
C LYS A 84 0.06 -2.02 17.63
N LYS A 85 -1.19 -1.60 17.38
CA LYS A 85 -2.30 -1.77 18.33
C LYS A 85 -2.62 -3.23 18.61
N LEU A 86 -2.53 -4.08 17.59
CA LEU A 86 -2.77 -5.52 17.69
C LEU A 86 -1.55 -6.33 18.16
N LYS A 87 -0.40 -5.68 18.41
CA LYS A 87 0.88 -6.32 18.73
C LYS A 87 1.37 -7.31 17.64
N ILE A 88 1.02 -7.03 16.39
CA ILE A 88 1.52 -7.78 15.22
C ILE A 88 2.84 -7.14 14.80
N PHE A 89 3.90 -7.94 14.76
CA PHE A 89 5.24 -7.49 14.36
C PHE A 89 5.41 -7.65 12.86
N LEU A 90 5.35 -6.54 12.12
CA LEU A 90 5.67 -6.53 10.69
C LEU A 90 7.19 -6.59 10.52
N VAL A 91 7.69 -7.68 9.92
CA VAL A 91 9.09 -7.87 9.51
C VAL A 91 9.18 -7.67 8.00
#